data_AF-A0A182U762-F1
#
_entry.id   AF-A0A182U762-F1
#
_cell.length_a   1.000
_cell.length_b   1.000
_cell.length_c   1.000
_cell.angle_alpha   90.00
_cell.angle_beta   90.00
_cell.angle_gamma   90.00
#
_symmetry.space_group_name_H-M   'P 1'
#
loop_
_entity.id
_entity.type
_entity.pdbx_description
1 polymer ?
#
loop_
_entity_poly.entity_id
_entity_poly.type
_entity_poly.pdbx_seq_one_letter_code
_entity_poly.pdbx_strand_id
1 'polypeptide(L)'
;KKQTTPPPLPPLPYLHTLKSGSIQQLQISGTSSSSSATNLGGVAGIGTGTGTGTTGTDASVGPASVMVGNLVQGNRLASAQGRDIGLADDNERKHQLITGVLRWRANSSPDHVLYTLLNAKGAVAKTLTCSELHKRAEKIAALLQERGKVNPGDHVALIFPPGLDLICAFYGCLYLGAVPVTIRPPHPQNLITTLPTVRMIVDVSKSGIILSIQSIIKLLKSREAATSIDPKSWPTILDIEDNPKRKLAAIANSTLDSTAYLDFSVSTCGRLSGVIITHR
;
A
#
# COMPACT_ATOMS: atom_id res chain seq x y z
N LYS A 1 -10.96 33.44 -4.41
CA LYS A 1 -11.19 32.08 -3.86
C LYS A 1 -9.82 31.46 -3.59
N LYS A 2 -9.38 31.39 -2.32
CA LYS A 2 -8.06 30.84 -1.95
C LYS A 2 -8.03 29.35 -2.31
N GLN A 3 -7.02 28.97 -3.09
CA GLN A 3 -6.79 27.61 -3.57
C GLN A 3 -6.04 26.86 -2.46
N THR A 4 -6.75 26.11 -1.64
CA THR A 4 -6.18 25.30 -0.55
C THR A 4 -5.41 24.12 -1.14
N THR A 5 -4.15 23.98 -0.77
CA THR A 5 -3.23 22.95 -1.29
C THR A 5 -3.31 21.65 -0.49
N PRO A 6 -3.26 20.46 -1.13
CA PRO A 6 -3.44 19.18 -0.44
C PRO A 6 -2.24 18.75 0.44
N PRO A 7 -2.48 18.05 1.56
CA PRO A 7 -1.41 17.37 2.29
C PRO A 7 -0.86 16.14 1.54
N PRO A 8 0.40 15.72 1.78
CA PRO A 8 0.98 14.49 1.23
C PRO A 8 0.23 13.24 1.69
N LEU A 9 0.15 12.24 0.81
CA LEU A 9 -0.28 10.89 1.20
C LEU A 9 0.92 10.19 1.89
N PRO A 10 0.75 9.59 3.07
CA PRO A 10 1.80 8.80 3.69
C PRO A 10 2.13 7.54 2.86
N PRO A 11 3.33 6.95 3.03
CA PRO A 11 3.73 5.74 2.32
C PRO A 11 2.82 4.55 2.68
N LEU A 12 2.38 3.80 1.67
CA LEU A 12 1.60 2.56 1.83
C LEU A 12 2.51 1.39 2.23
N PRO A 13 1.98 0.32 2.88
CA PRO A 13 2.76 -0.86 3.22
C PRO A 13 3.34 -1.61 2.00
N TYR A 14 4.59 -2.07 2.17
CA TYR A 14 5.33 -3.08 1.38
C TYR A 14 5.22 -3.04 -0.17
N LEU A 15 6.09 -2.23 -0.81
CA LEU A 15 6.61 -2.45 -2.17
C LEU A 15 8.00 -3.11 -2.15
N HIS A 16 8.22 -4.09 -1.27
CA HIS A 16 9.53 -4.75 -1.11
C HIS A 16 9.68 -6.01 -2.00
N THR A 17 10.51 -5.83 -3.03
CA THR A 17 11.34 -6.78 -3.81
C THR A 17 10.93 -8.27 -3.85
N LEU A 18 10.56 -8.75 -5.06
CA LEU A 18 10.68 -10.14 -5.48
C LEU A 18 11.97 -10.29 -6.30
N LYS A 19 12.82 -11.26 -5.96
CA LYS A 19 13.75 -11.85 -6.94
C LYS A 19 12.97 -12.86 -7.77
N SER A 20 13.14 -12.76 -9.09
CA SER A 20 12.69 -13.68 -10.14
C SER A 20 11.22 -13.61 -10.55
N GLY A 21 10.98 -13.30 -11.83
CA GLY A 21 9.82 -13.81 -12.58
C GLY A 21 9.01 -12.80 -13.39
N SER A 22 8.56 -11.69 -12.79
CA SER A 22 7.71 -10.69 -13.48
C SER A 22 7.69 -9.38 -12.67
N ILE A 23 8.69 -8.52 -12.87
CA ILE A 23 8.77 -7.24 -12.15
C ILE A 23 7.76 -6.27 -12.76
N GLN A 24 6.70 -5.93 -12.02
CA GLN A 24 5.89 -4.74 -12.26
C GLN A 24 6.30 -3.68 -11.24
N GLN A 25 6.72 -2.52 -11.71
CA GLN A 25 7.21 -1.42 -10.89
C GLN A 25 6.05 -0.47 -10.60
N LEU A 26 5.84 -0.04 -9.36
CA LEU A 26 4.79 0.93 -9.02
C LEU A 26 5.42 2.30 -8.72
N GLN A 27 5.03 3.30 -9.50
CA GLN A 27 5.41 4.69 -9.27
C GLN A 27 4.29 5.43 -8.55
N ILE A 28 4.62 6.07 -7.43
CA ILE A 28 3.70 6.86 -6.61
C ILE A 28 3.89 8.33 -6.99
N SER A 29 2.82 9.02 -7.35
CA SER A 29 2.86 10.47 -7.51
C SER A 29 2.59 11.11 -6.15
N GLY A 30 3.63 11.24 -5.32
CA GLY A 30 3.56 11.73 -3.94
C GLY A 30 4.20 13.11 -3.80
N THR A 31 3.51 14.07 -3.19
CA THR A 31 3.98 15.45 -2.97
C THR A 31 5.17 15.48 -1.99
N SER A 32 6.28 16.09 -2.38
CA SER A 32 7.47 16.27 -1.53
C SER A 32 7.46 17.65 -0.88
N SER A 33 7.65 17.72 0.44
CA SER A 33 8.04 18.96 1.13
C SER A 33 9.56 19.02 1.20
N SER A 34 10.20 20.01 0.59
CA SER A 34 11.62 20.31 0.82
C SER A 34 11.76 21.05 2.14
N SER A 35 12.28 20.38 3.18
CA SER A 35 12.70 21.06 4.41
C SER A 35 14.20 21.31 4.34
N SER A 36 14.59 22.57 4.18
CA SER A 36 15.97 23.04 4.25
C SER A 36 16.50 22.83 5.66
N ALA A 37 17.45 21.90 5.84
CA ALA A 37 18.19 21.77 7.09
C ALA A 37 19.31 22.82 7.11
N THR A 38 19.16 23.81 7.98
CA THR A 38 20.20 24.76 8.39
C THR A 38 21.35 23.99 9.03
N ASN A 39 22.53 24.04 8.42
CA ASN A 39 23.73 23.37 8.90
C ASN A 39 24.35 24.19 10.04
N LEU A 40 24.27 23.68 11.28
CA LEU A 40 24.95 24.23 12.45
C LEU A 40 26.26 23.46 12.69
N GLY A 41 27.38 24.15 12.42
CA GLY A 41 28.69 24.03 13.06
C GLY A 41 29.27 22.67 13.42
N GLY A 42 30.39 22.30 12.75
CA GLY A 42 31.26 21.21 13.16
C GLY A 42 32.62 21.25 12.45
N VAL A 43 33.64 21.71 13.18
CA VAL A 43 35.01 22.07 12.79
C VAL A 43 35.88 20.92 12.23
N ALA A 44 36.65 21.28 11.18
CA ALA A 44 38.00 20.88 10.74
C ALA A 44 38.46 19.40 10.65
N GLY A 45 38.93 19.03 9.46
CA GLY A 45 39.89 17.95 9.20
C GLY A 45 40.41 18.03 7.76
N ILE A 46 41.69 18.34 7.61
CA ILE A 46 42.43 18.61 6.37
C ILE A 46 42.69 17.32 5.57
N GLY A 47 42.58 17.36 4.24
CA GLY A 47 43.04 16.27 3.36
C GLY A 47 42.83 16.57 1.87
N THR A 48 43.91 16.95 1.19
CA THR A 48 44.04 17.35 -0.22
C THR A 48 43.81 16.21 -1.22
N GLY A 49 43.19 16.50 -2.37
CA GLY A 49 43.20 15.61 -3.54
C GLY A 49 42.36 16.11 -4.71
N THR A 50 43.02 16.68 -5.71
CA THR A 50 42.49 17.24 -6.97
C THR A 50 42.07 16.17 -7.99
N GLY A 51 40.95 16.37 -8.72
CA GLY A 51 40.66 15.64 -9.96
C GLY A 51 39.21 15.73 -10.48
N THR A 52 38.96 16.69 -11.40
CA THR A 52 38.03 16.67 -12.56
C THR A 52 36.87 15.64 -12.55
N GLY A 53 35.58 15.98 -12.53
CA GLY A 53 34.89 16.86 -13.49
C GLY A 53 34.01 16.05 -14.46
N THR A 54 32.86 15.52 -14.00
CA THR A 54 31.69 15.23 -14.86
C THR A 54 30.40 15.52 -14.07
N THR A 55 29.52 16.30 -14.69
CA THR A 55 28.28 16.84 -14.11
C THR A 55 27.22 15.77 -13.96
N GLY A 56 27.14 15.15 -12.78
CA GLY A 56 25.98 14.40 -12.34
C GLY A 56 25.01 15.35 -11.64
N THR A 57 23.80 15.53 -12.17
CA THR A 57 22.73 16.26 -11.49
C THR A 57 22.34 15.49 -10.23
N ASP A 58 22.79 16.00 -9.10
CA ASP A 58 22.47 15.53 -7.75
C ASP A 58 20.96 15.67 -7.52
N ALA A 59 20.21 14.58 -7.74
CA ALA A 59 18.81 14.51 -7.38
C ALA A 59 18.72 14.32 -5.87
N SER A 60 18.81 15.43 -5.14
CA SER A 60 18.62 15.51 -3.70
C SER A 60 17.30 14.84 -3.32
N VAL A 61 17.44 13.70 -2.66
CA VAL A 61 16.38 12.80 -2.22
C VAL A 61 15.55 13.51 -1.15
N GLY A 62 14.30 13.88 -1.48
CA GLY A 62 13.37 14.52 -0.53
C GLY A 62 12.86 13.55 0.55
N PRO A 63 12.29 14.06 1.67
CA PRO A 63 11.87 13.27 2.83
C PRO A 63 10.77 12.22 2.55
N ALA A 64 10.15 12.24 1.36
CA ALA A 64 9.30 11.16 0.87
C ALA A 64 10.05 9.84 0.58
N SER A 65 11.38 9.82 0.73
CA SER A 65 12.23 8.68 0.36
C SER A 65 12.70 7.82 1.55
N VAL A 66 12.13 8.02 2.73
CA VAL A 66 12.47 7.15 3.86
C VAL A 66 11.67 5.87 3.73
N MET A 67 12.39 4.82 3.32
CA MET A 67 12.17 3.38 3.52
C MET A 67 12.37 2.63 2.21
N VAL A 68 13.32 1.68 2.19
CA VAL A 68 13.27 0.34 1.56
C VAL A 68 14.71 -0.18 1.40
N GLY A 69 14.94 -1.36 1.97
CA GLY A 69 16.23 -2.02 2.16
C GLY A 69 16.98 -2.48 0.90
N ASN A 70 18.06 -3.21 1.16
CA ASN A 70 19.11 -3.68 0.24
C ASN A 70 18.85 -3.49 -1.26
N LEU A 71 19.69 -2.63 -1.84
CA LEU A 71 19.92 -2.45 -3.27
C LEU A 71 20.01 -3.80 -3.99
N VAL A 72 18.99 -4.15 -4.79
CA VAL A 72 19.06 -5.33 -5.66
C VAL A 72 19.40 -4.87 -7.06
N GLN A 73 20.68 -5.00 -7.43
CA GLN A 73 21.20 -4.78 -8.79
C GLN A 73 20.72 -3.49 -9.48
N GLY A 74 20.81 -2.34 -8.82
CA GLY A 74 20.69 -1.03 -9.47
C GLY A 74 19.30 -0.59 -9.96
N ASN A 75 18.27 -1.45 -9.95
CA ASN A 75 16.93 -1.07 -10.40
C ASN A 75 16.04 -0.63 -9.25
N ARG A 76 15.64 0.66 -9.24
CA ARG A 76 14.62 1.19 -8.32
C ARG A 76 13.26 0.58 -8.65
N LEU A 77 12.68 -0.19 -7.72
CA LEU A 77 11.38 -0.89 -7.91
C LEU A 77 10.15 -0.03 -7.57
N ALA A 78 10.38 1.19 -7.08
CA ALA A 78 9.37 2.22 -6.92
C ALA A 78 10.05 3.59 -7.07
N SER A 79 9.33 4.55 -7.66
CA SER A 79 9.76 5.95 -7.74
C SER A 79 8.66 6.82 -7.18
N ALA A 80 9.03 7.94 -6.55
CA ALA A 80 8.09 8.94 -6.06
C ALA A 80 8.35 10.26 -6.80
N GLN A 81 7.31 10.83 -7.43
CA GLN A 81 7.39 12.14 -8.05
C GLN A 81 6.36 13.09 -7.43
N GLY A 82 6.85 14.19 -6.88
CA GLY A 82 6.01 15.19 -6.20
C GLY A 82 5.71 16.42 -7.03
N ARG A 83 4.64 17.10 -6.64
CA ARG A 83 4.34 18.48 -7.04
C ARG A 83 4.63 19.40 -5.85
N ASP A 84 5.20 20.55 -6.13
CA ASP A 84 5.47 21.60 -5.15
C ASP A 84 4.15 22.13 -4.57
N ILE A 85 4.08 22.18 -3.25
CA ILE A 85 2.95 22.71 -2.50
C ILE A 85 3.57 23.75 -1.58
N GLY A 86 3.31 25.03 -1.88
CA GLY A 86 3.79 26.14 -1.07
C GLY A 86 3.47 25.92 0.41
N LEU A 87 4.32 26.50 1.27
CA LEU A 87 4.25 26.37 2.74
C LEU A 87 2.85 26.73 3.25
N ALA A 88 1.98 25.74 3.38
CA ALA A 88 0.71 25.88 4.07
C ALA A 88 1.01 25.86 5.57
N ASP A 89 0.45 26.84 6.28
CA ASP A 89 0.58 27.06 7.71
C ASP A 89 0.42 25.73 8.47
N ASP A 90 1.34 25.39 9.38
CA ASP A 90 1.34 24.10 10.10
C ASP A 90 0.04 23.84 10.88
N ASN A 91 -0.74 24.89 11.14
CA ASN A 91 -2.05 24.87 11.79
C ASN A 91 -3.21 24.38 10.87
N GLU A 92 -3.04 24.39 9.54
CA GLU A 92 -4.03 23.88 8.57
C GLU A 92 -3.91 22.38 8.29
N ARG A 93 -2.80 21.74 8.72
CA ARG A 93 -2.70 20.27 8.78
C ARG A 93 -3.54 19.72 9.93
N LYS A 94 -4.85 19.98 9.89
CA LYS A 94 -5.81 19.18 10.66
C LYS A 94 -5.44 17.72 10.41
N HIS A 95 -5.18 16.97 11.46
CA HIS A 95 -4.83 15.56 11.40
C HIS A 95 -5.85 14.77 10.54
N GLN A 96 -5.53 14.61 9.26
CA GLN A 96 -6.44 14.03 8.27
C GLN A 96 -6.06 12.57 8.09
N LEU A 97 -7.03 11.68 8.27
CA LEU A 97 -6.88 10.29 7.86
C LEU A 97 -6.55 10.22 6.37
N ILE A 98 -5.77 9.22 5.96
CA ILE A 98 -5.46 8.97 4.55
C ILE A 98 -6.72 8.83 3.68
N THR A 99 -7.81 8.30 4.26
CA THR A 99 -9.13 8.20 3.64
C THR A 99 -9.76 9.57 3.40
N GLY A 100 -9.59 10.51 4.35
CA GLY A 100 -10.03 11.89 4.24
C GLY A 100 -9.28 12.65 3.16
N VAL A 101 -7.95 12.48 3.09
CA VAL A 101 -7.11 13.08 2.03
C VAL A 101 -7.55 12.59 0.66
N LEU A 102 -7.75 11.27 0.49
CA LEU A 102 -8.24 10.71 -0.77
C LEU A 102 -9.60 11.28 -1.16
N ARG A 103 -10.56 11.36 -0.21
CA ARG A 103 -11.89 11.91 -0.48
C ARG A 103 -11.83 13.37 -0.91
N TRP A 104 -11.02 14.18 -0.22
CA TRP A 104 -10.84 15.58 -0.59
C TRP A 104 -10.24 15.70 -1.99
N ARG A 105 -9.20 14.92 -2.31
CA ARG A 105 -8.57 14.92 -3.64
C ARG A 105 -9.50 14.41 -4.74
N ALA A 106 -10.34 13.42 -4.46
CA ALA A 106 -11.32 12.93 -5.42
C ALA A 106 -12.35 14.00 -5.83
N ASN A 107 -12.63 14.97 -4.94
CA ASN A 107 -13.52 16.10 -5.23
C ASN A 107 -12.79 17.31 -5.82
N SER A 108 -11.61 17.65 -5.29
CA SER A 108 -10.87 18.87 -5.67
C SER A 108 -10.00 18.68 -6.93
N SER A 109 -9.47 17.48 -7.15
CA SER A 109 -8.58 17.14 -8.26
C SER A 109 -8.81 15.70 -8.76
N PRO A 110 -10.02 15.40 -9.28
CA PRO A 110 -10.46 14.04 -9.62
C PRO A 110 -9.53 13.32 -10.62
N ASP A 111 -9.05 14.03 -11.63
CA ASP A 111 -8.25 13.47 -12.73
C ASP A 111 -6.76 13.36 -12.41
N HIS A 112 -6.35 13.76 -11.20
CA HIS A 112 -4.95 13.66 -10.81
C HIS A 112 -4.55 12.19 -10.62
N VAL A 113 -3.53 11.74 -11.35
CA VAL A 113 -2.96 10.40 -11.23
C VAL A 113 -2.19 10.27 -9.91
N LEU A 114 -2.60 9.32 -9.07
CA LEU A 114 -1.93 8.99 -7.81
C LEU A 114 -0.92 7.85 -7.98
N TYR A 115 -1.29 6.84 -8.76
CA TYR A 115 -0.48 5.64 -8.94
C TYR A 115 -0.31 5.30 -10.41
N THR A 116 0.90 4.91 -10.77
CA THR A 116 1.25 4.43 -12.12
C THR A 116 1.91 3.06 -12.00
N LEU A 117 1.28 2.06 -12.57
CA LEU A 117 1.83 0.72 -12.72
C LEU A 117 2.64 0.66 -14.00
N LEU A 118 3.89 0.22 -13.88
CA LEU A 118 4.82 0.04 -14.98
C LEU A 118 5.01 -1.45 -15.28
N ASN A 119 5.17 -1.78 -16.55
CA ASN A 119 5.53 -3.14 -16.97
C ASN A 119 7.04 -3.40 -16.79
N ALA A 120 7.49 -4.61 -17.11
CA ALA A 120 8.88 -5.02 -17.01
C ALA A 120 9.85 -4.21 -17.90
N LYS A 121 9.33 -3.49 -18.90
CA LYS A 121 10.11 -2.59 -19.78
C LYS A 121 10.13 -1.16 -19.26
N GLY A 122 9.58 -0.89 -18.07
CA GLY A 122 9.47 0.45 -17.49
C GLY A 122 8.40 1.34 -18.14
N ALA A 123 7.60 0.81 -19.07
CA ALA A 123 6.53 1.57 -19.72
C ALA A 123 5.24 1.55 -18.89
N VAL A 124 4.47 2.64 -18.96
CA VAL A 124 3.17 2.76 -18.28
C VAL A 124 2.22 1.66 -18.75
N ALA A 125 1.86 0.77 -17.83
CA ALA A 125 0.89 -0.29 -18.06
C ALA A 125 -0.52 0.16 -17.67
N LYS A 126 -0.66 0.84 -16.53
CA LYS A 126 -1.95 1.34 -16.03
C LYS A 126 -1.75 2.50 -15.07
N THR A 127 -2.70 3.42 -15.02
CA THR A 127 -2.73 4.53 -14.07
C THR A 127 -3.95 4.42 -13.17
N LEU A 128 -3.92 5.10 -12.02
CA LEU A 128 -5.04 5.22 -11.11
C LEU A 128 -5.15 6.66 -10.63
N THR A 129 -6.26 7.32 -10.97
CA THR A 129 -6.55 8.68 -10.54
C THR A 129 -7.17 8.75 -9.14
N CYS A 130 -7.24 9.94 -8.56
CA CYS A 130 -7.94 10.20 -7.30
C CYS A 130 -9.40 9.71 -7.35
N SER A 131 -10.12 10.08 -8.41
CA SER A 131 -11.54 9.69 -8.56
C SER A 131 -11.70 8.19 -8.75
N GLU A 132 -10.83 7.56 -9.55
CA GLU A 132 -10.88 6.12 -9.78
C GLU A 132 -10.60 5.32 -8.52
N LEU A 133 -9.55 5.68 -7.76
CA LEU A 133 -9.24 5.03 -6.49
C LEU A 133 -10.38 5.20 -5.49
N HIS A 134 -10.93 6.40 -5.36
CA HIS A 134 -12.05 6.67 -4.47
C HIS A 134 -13.27 5.80 -4.80
N LYS A 135 -13.70 5.77 -6.07
CA LYS A 135 -14.84 4.97 -6.53
C LYS A 135 -14.61 3.47 -6.35
N ARG A 136 -13.40 2.96 -6.66
CA ARG A 136 -13.06 1.55 -6.46
C ARG A 136 -13.06 1.19 -4.98
N ALA A 137 -12.49 2.04 -4.13
CA ALA A 137 -12.51 1.83 -2.67
C ALA A 137 -13.93 1.80 -2.10
N GLU A 138 -14.81 2.72 -2.52
CA GLU A 138 -16.23 2.70 -2.12
C GLU A 138 -16.94 1.41 -2.56
N LYS A 139 -16.71 0.95 -3.79
CA LYS A 139 -17.27 -0.32 -4.29
C LYS A 139 -16.80 -1.51 -3.45
N ILE A 140 -15.50 -1.57 -3.13
CA ILE A 140 -14.94 -2.66 -2.33
C ILE A 140 -15.46 -2.62 -0.89
N ALA A 141 -15.56 -1.43 -0.29
CA ALA A 141 -16.15 -1.27 1.03
C ALA A 141 -17.61 -1.75 1.07
N ALA A 142 -18.40 -1.43 0.03
CA ALA A 142 -19.77 -1.92 -0.11
C ALA A 142 -19.83 -3.45 -0.27
N LEU A 143 -18.90 -4.05 -1.02
CA LEU A 143 -18.76 -5.50 -1.15
C LEU A 143 -18.48 -6.17 0.20
N LEU A 144 -17.51 -5.65 0.95
CA LEU A 144 -17.15 -6.16 2.28
C LEU A 144 -18.30 -6.02 3.28
N GLN A 145 -19.04 -4.92 3.23
CA GLN A 145 -20.23 -4.71 4.06
C GLN A 145 -21.36 -5.68 3.72
N GLU A 146 -21.71 -5.81 2.43
CA GLU A 146 -22.88 -6.61 1.99
C GLU A 146 -22.62 -8.11 2.07
N ARG A 147 -21.52 -8.59 1.47
CA ARG A 147 -21.22 -10.02 1.37
C ARG A 147 -20.35 -10.51 2.52
N GLY A 148 -19.40 -9.69 2.94
CA GLY A 148 -18.47 -10.02 4.00
C GLY A 148 -19.04 -9.83 5.40
N LYS A 149 -20.10 -9.03 5.55
CA LYS A 149 -20.67 -8.62 6.85
C LYS A 149 -19.62 -8.01 7.79
N VAL A 150 -18.63 -7.35 7.20
CA VAL A 150 -17.50 -6.76 7.91
C VAL A 150 -17.95 -5.49 8.65
N ASN A 151 -17.54 -5.36 9.90
CA ASN A 151 -17.78 -4.20 10.76
C ASN A 151 -16.48 -3.42 11.00
N PRO A 152 -16.56 -2.15 11.44
CA PRO A 152 -15.37 -1.41 11.85
C PRO A 152 -14.58 -2.18 12.92
N GLY A 153 -13.25 -2.23 12.76
CA GLY A 153 -12.34 -2.98 13.62
C GLY A 153 -12.11 -4.43 13.20
N ASP A 154 -12.95 -5.00 12.33
CA ASP A 154 -12.74 -6.37 11.84
C ASP A 154 -11.50 -6.45 10.94
N HIS A 155 -10.80 -7.59 11.00
CA HIS A 155 -9.59 -7.83 10.22
C HIS A 155 -9.90 -8.46 8.87
N VAL A 156 -9.35 -7.88 7.80
CA VAL A 156 -9.54 -8.32 6.41
C VAL A 156 -8.21 -8.72 5.80
N ALA A 157 -8.02 -10.00 5.49
CA ALA A 157 -6.83 -10.49 4.82
C ALA A 157 -6.83 -10.10 3.35
N LEU A 158 -5.86 -9.28 2.95
CA LEU A 158 -5.64 -8.84 1.58
C LEU A 158 -4.53 -9.68 0.94
N ILE A 159 -4.92 -10.70 0.17
CA ILE A 159 -3.98 -11.59 -0.52
C ILE A 159 -3.89 -11.15 -1.98
N PHE A 160 -2.94 -10.28 -2.32
CA PHE A 160 -2.82 -9.72 -3.67
C PHE A 160 -1.36 -9.69 -4.14
N PRO A 161 -1.10 -9.90 -5.44
CA PRO A 161 0.17 -9.46 -6.01
C PRO A 161 0.32 -7.94 -5.86
N PRO A 162 1.56 -7.42 -5.86
CA PRO A 162 1.77 -5.97 -5.82
C PRO A 162 1.14 -5.32 -7.07
N GLY A 163 0.31 -4.30 -6.86
CA GLY A 163 -0.41 -3.64 -7.95
C GLY A 163 -1.53 -2.74 -7.46
N LEU A 164 -2.29 -2.19 -8.41
CA LEU A 164 -3.36 -1.23 -8.13
C LEU A 164 -4.54 -1.85 -7.37
N ASP A 165 -4.80 -3.15 -7.56
CA ASP A 165 -5.92 -3.84 -6.89
C ASP A 165 -5.68 -3.94 -5.38
N LEU A 166 -4.45 -4.21 -4.95
CA LEU A 166 -4.06 -4.17 -3.53
C LEU A 166 -4.31 -2.78 -2.93
N ILE A 167 -3.96 -1.72 -3.65
CA ILE A 167 -4.18 -0.34 -3.19
C ILE A 167 -5.68 -0.07 -3.06
N CYS A 168 -6.46 -0.42 -4.07
CA CYS A 168 -7.91 -0.24 -4.02
C CYS A 168 -8.56 -1.01 -2.86
N ALA A 169 -8.13 -2.26 -2.65
CA ALA A 169 -8.61 -3.11 -1.56
C ALA A 169 -8.25 -2.53 -0.18
N PHE A 170 -7.02 -2.04 -0.03
CA PHE A 170 -6.56 -1.37 1.19
C PHE A 170 -7.45 -0.18 1.56
N TYR A 171 -7.66 0.75 0.62
CA TYR A 171 -8.55 1.89 0.88
C TYR A 171 -10.01 1.47 1.09
N GLY A 172 -10.46 0.39 0.44
CA GLY A 172 -11.79 -0.19 0.65
C GLY A 172 -12.00 -0.67 2.09
N CYS A 173 -11.02 -1.36 2.68
CA CYS A 173 -11.06 -1.75 4.09
C CYS A 173 -11.14 -0.52 5.00
N LEU A 174 -10.28 0.48 4.77
CA LEU A 174 -10.27 1.70 5.56
C LEU A 174 -11.58 2.49 5.45
N TYR A 175 -12.25 2.46 4.31
CA TYR A 175 -13.55 3.11 4.13
C TYR A 175 -14.65 2.47 4.97
N LEU A 176 -14.51 1.18 5.30
CA LEU A 176 -15.40 0.48 6.21
C LEU A 176 -14.93 0.57 7.68
N GLY A 177 -13.77 1.18 7.94
CA GLY A 177 -13.13 1.18 9.26
C GLY A 177 -12.58 -0.19 9.67
N ALA A 178 -12.46 -1.11 8.72
CA ALA A 178 -11.86 -2.42 8.91
C ALA A 178 -10.32 -2.31 8.89
N VAL A 179 -9.65 -3.28 9.49
CA VAL A 179 -8.19 -3.34 9.56
C VAL A 179 -7.67 -4.24 8.44
N PRO A 180 -7.08 -3.68 7.36
CA PRO A 180 -6.45 -4.49 6.33
C PRO A 180 -5.20 -5.20 6.88
N VAL A 181 -5.07 -6.48 6.52
CA VAL A 181 -3.91 -7.33 6.80
C VAL A 181 -3.29 -7.71 5.47
N THR A 182 -2.17 -7.10 5.10
CA THR A 182 -1.55 -7.36 3.79
C THR A 182 -0.75 -8.65 3.81
N ILE A 183 -1.07 -9.59 2.92
CA ILE A 183 -0.44 -10.91 2.86
C ILE A 183 0.05 -11.17 1.44
N ARG A 184 1.32 -11.58 1.30
CA ARG A 184 1.87 -11.99 0.01
C ARG A 184 1.17 -13.27 -0.46
N PRO A 185 0.76 -13.37 -1.74
CA PRO A 185 0.21 -14.60 -2.28
C PRO A 185 1.22 -15.75 -2.20
N PRO A 186 0.76 -16.99 -2.06
CA PRO A 186 1.64 -18.15 -2.12
C PRO A 186 2.23 -18.26 -3.52
N HIS A 187 3.46 -18.75 -3.61
CA HIS A 187 4.17 -18.86 -4.88
C HIS A 187 3.66 -20.09 -5.65
N PRO A 188 3.15 -19.97 -6.89
CA PRO A 188 2.53 -21.10 -7.61
C PRO A 188 3.46 -22.31 -7.77
N GLN A 189 4.75 -22.08 -8.04
CA GLN A 189 5.74 -23.16 -8.19
C GLN A 189 6.15 -23.83 -6.87
N ASN A 190 5.87 -23.19 -5.73
CA ASN A 190 6.27 -23.64 -4.39
C ASN A 190 5.05 -23.56 -3.46
N LEU A 191 3.88 -23.98 -3.95
CA LEU A 191 2.61 -23.74 -3.28
C LEU A 191 2.58 -24.44 -1.93
N ILE A 192 2.97 -25.72 -1.88
CA ILE A 192 2.98 -26.54 -0.66
C ILE A 192 3.86 -25.94 0.45
N THR A 193 4.97 -25.30 0.11
CA THR A 193 5.90 -24.73 1.10
C THR A 193 5.51 -23.31 1.52
N THR A 194 4.86 -22.54 0.65
CA THR A 194 4.53 -21.12 0.91
C THR A 194 3.11 -20.90 1.42
N LEU A 195 2.16 -21.77 1.08
CA LEU A 195 0.76 -21.68 1.52
C LEU A 195 0.59 -21.77 3.05
N PRO A 196 1.34 -22.62 3.79
CA PRO A 196 1.26 -22.67 5.25
C PRO A 196 1.56 -21.32 5.91
N THR A 197 2.49 -20.53 5.37
CA THR A 197 2.78 -19.19 5.89
C THR A 197 1.60 -18.23 5.69
N VAL A 198 0.98 -18.27 4.51
CA VAL A 198 -0.24 -17.47 4.23
C VAL A 198 -1.35 -17.85 5.20
N ARG A 199 -1.57 -19.16 5.40
CA ARG A 199 -2.57 -19.67 6.35
C ARG A 199 -2.29 -19.21 7.78
N MET A 200 -1.06 -19.36 8.23
CA MET A 200 -0.65 -18.97 9.57
C MET A 200 -0.88 -17.47 9.82
N ILE A 201 -0.61 -16.60 8.83
CA ILE A 201 -0.89 -15.15 8.96
C ILE A 201 -2.40 -14.89 9.07
N VAL A 202 -3.23 -15.55 8.26
CA VAL A 202 -4.70 -15.44 8.34
C VAL A 202 -5.21 -15.82 9.73
N ASP A 203 -4.69 -16.92 10.30
CA ASP A 203 -5.09 -17.40 11.63
C ASP A 203 -4.61 -16.47 12.76
N VAL A 204 -3.33 -16.08 12.75
CA VAL A 204 -2.74 -15.20 13.79
C VAL A 204 -3.35 -13.81 13.76
N SER A 205 -3.63 -13.30 12.56
CA SER A 205 -4.35 -12.03 12.40
C SER A 205 -5.84 -12.15 12.73
N LYS A 206 -6.40 -13.35 12.94
CA LYS A 206 -7.84 -13.54 13.17
C LYS A 206 -8.70 -12.91 12.06
N SER A 207 -8.23 -12.96 10.82
CA SER A 207 -8.95 -12.38 9.68
C SER A 207 -10.23 -13.15 9.43
N GLY A 208 -11.38 -12.47 9.57
CA GLY A 208 -12.70 -13.08 9.37
C GLY A 208 -13.06 -13.29 7.90
N ILE A 209 -12.32 -12.65 7.00
CA ILE A 209 -12.53 -12.69 5.55
C ILE A 209 -11.22 -12.54 4.80
N ILE A 210 -11.14 -13.16 3.63
CA ILE A 210 -10.08 -12.96 2.65
C ILE A 210 -10.67 -12.22 1.46
N LEU A 211 -10.02 -11.14 1.06
CA LEU A 211 -10.29 -10.45 -0.20
C LEU A 211 -9.09 -10.65 -1.13
N SER A 212 -9.36 -11.01 -2.39
CA SER A 212 -8.32 -11.32 -3.37
C SER A 212 -8.84 -11.17 -4.81
N ILE A 213 -7.99 -11.48 -5.80
CA ILE A 213 -8.36 -11.57 -7.23
C ILE A 213 -8.62 -13.03 -7.64
N GLN A 214 -9.43 -13.22 -8.67
CA GLN A 214 -9.84 -14.53 -9.19
C GLN A 214 -8.69 -15.54 -9.37
N SER A 215 -7.53 -15.11 -9.87
CA SER A 215 -6.37 -15.97 -10.12
C SER A 215 -5.78 -16.55 -8.82
N ILE A 216 -5.67 -15.73 -7.78
CA ILE A 216 -5.19 -16.15 -6.46
C ILE A 216 -6.27 -16.98 -5.75
N ILE A 217 -7.55 -16.62 -5.86
CA ILE A 217 -8.65 -17.44 -5.31
C ILE A 217 -8.64 -18.85 -5.88
N LYS A 218 -8.40 -18.99 -7.20
CA LYS A 218 -8.24 -20.30 -7.85
C LYS A 218 -7.02 -21.04 -7.33
N LEU A 219 -5.92 -20.36 -7.09
CA LEU A 219 -4.70 -20.96 -6.52
C LEU A 219 -4.94 -21.48 -5.11
N LEU A 220 -5.58 -20.70 -4.23
CA LEU A 220 -5.91 -21.07 -2.85
C LEU A 220 -6.90 -22.25 -2.77
N LYS A 221 -7.78 -22.39 -3.77
CA LYS A 221 -8.77 -23.48 -3.88
C LYS A 221 -8.33 -24.63 -4.78
N SER A 222 -7.09 -24.61 -5.27
CA SER A 222 -6.58 -25.64 -6.18
C SER A 222 -6.46 -27.00 -5.49
N ARG A 223 -6.47 -28.09 -6.28
CA ARG A 223 -6.28 -29.44 -5.74
C ARG A 223 -4.93 -29.61 -5.05
N GLU A 224 -3.90 -28.93 -5.55
CA GLU A 224 -2.57 -28.91 -4.93
C GLU A 224 -2.58 -28.17 -3.58
N ALA A 225 -3.23 -27.01 -3.49
CA ALA A 225 -3.42 -26.34 -2.20
C ALA A 225 -4.13 -27.25 -1.18
N ALA A 226 -5.16 -27.98 -1.65
CA ALA A 226 -5.96 -28.89 -0.84
C ALA A 226 -5.18 -30.06 -0.24
N THR A 227 -3.98 -30.40 -0.73
CA THR A 227 -3.13 -31.43 -0.10
C THR A 227 -2.41 -30.93 1.14
N SER A 228 -2.34 -29.60 1.34
CA SER A 228 -1.67 -28.98 2.48
C SER A 228 -2.66 -28.34 3.47
N ILE A 229 -3.72 -27.70 2.98
CA ILE A 229 -4.73 -27.01 3.78
C ILE A 229 -6.12 -27.35 3.24
N ASP A 230 -7.03 -27.79 4.10
CA ASP A 230 -8.42 -28.07 3.73
C ASP A 230 -9.08 -26.79 3.16
N PRO A 231 -9.61 -26.81 1.92
CA PRO A 231 -10.30 -25.67 1.33
C PRO A 231 -11.45 -25.10 2.17
N LYS A 232 -12.12 -25.94 2.98
CA LYS A 232 -13.23 -25.51 3.85
C LYS A 232 -12.77 -24.77 5.11
N SER A 233 -11.50 -24.90 5.46
CA SER A 233 -10.95 -24.28 6.67
C SER A 233 -10.68 -22.78 6.49
N TRP A 234 -10.62 -22.28 5.26
CA TRP A 234 -10.44 -20.85 4.99
C TRP A 234 -11.67 -20.05 5.44
N PRO A 235 -11.48 -18.83 5.97
CA PRO A 235 -12.59 -17.90 6.12
C PRO A 235 -13.21 -17.58 4.76
N THR A 236 -14.36 -16.90 4.76
CA THR A 236 -15.03 -16.48 3.53
C THR A 236 -14.06 -15.78 2.59
N ILE A 237 -13.96 -16.25 1.35
CA ILE A 237 -13.11 -15.67 0.31
C ILE A 237 -13.98 -14.91 -0.68
N LEU A 238 -13.74 -13.61 -0.83
CA LEU A 238 -14.40 -12.74 -1.81
C LEU A 238 -13.45 -12.35 -2.93
N ASP A 239 -14.01 -12.17 -4.12
CA ASP A 239 -13.31 -11.58 -5.26
C ASP A 239 -13.48 -10.06 -5.25
N ILE A 240 -12.40 -9.31 -5.42
CA ILE A 240 -12.42 -7.85 -5.50
C ILE A 240 -13.33 -7.32 -6.62
N GLU A 241 -13.52 -8.09 -7.69
CA GLU A 241 -14.38 -7.71 -8.81
C GLU A 241 -15.86 -8.10 -8.61
N ASP A 242 -16.20 -8.78 -7.51
CA ASP A 242 -17.60 -9.03 -7.15
C ASP A 242 -18.37 -7.71 -7.02
N ASN A 243 -19.53 -7.63 -7.69
CA ASN A 243 -20.33 -6.42 -7.65
C ASN A 243 -21.31 -6.47 -6.45
N PRO A 244 -21.23 -5.51 -5.51
CA PRO A 244 -22.26 -5.35 -4.49
C PRO A 244 -23.55 -4.82 -5.13
N LYS A 245 -24.70 -5.20 -4.58
CA LYS A 245 -26.01 -4.69 -5.01
C LYS A 245 -26.35 -3.38 -4.30
N ARG A 246 -25.84 -3.19 -3.09
CA ARG A 246 -26.05 -2.00 -2.27
C ARG A 246 -24.82 -1.10 -2.36
N LYS A 247 -25.05 0.22 -2.32
CA LYS A 247 -23.96 1.18 -2.11
C LYS A 247 -23.51 1.12 -0.65
N LEU A 248 -22.28 1.56 -0.41
CA LEU A 248 -21.76 1.72 0.95
C LEU A 248 -22.68 2.68 1.73
N ALA A 249 -23.15 2.26 2.91
CA ALA A 249 -24.09 3.06 3.70
C ALA A 249 -23.46 4.39 4.16
N ALA A 250 -22.24 4.34 4.67
CA ALA A 250 -21.43 5.49 5.04
C ALA A 250 -19.97 5.07 5.10
N ILE A 251 -19.06 6.00 4.80
CA ILE A 251 -17.63 5.80 5.05
C ILE A 251 -17.37 5.98 6.55
N ALA A 252 -16.64 5.05 7.15
CA ALA A 252 -16.31 5.08 8.56
C ALA A 252 -15.47 6.32 8.95
N ASN A 253 -15.72 6.81 10.15
CA ASN A 253 -14.92 7.86 10.79
C ASN A 253 -13.98 7.20 11.81
N SER A 254 -12.78 6.83 11.37
CA SER A 254 -11.76 6.27 12.26
C SER A 254 -11.09 7.37 13.10
N THR A 255 -10.55 7.02 14.26
CA THR A 255 -9.70 7.94 15.03
C THR A 255 -8.25 7.79 14.59
N LEU A 256 -7.41 8.80 14.82
CA LEU A 256 -5.98 8.74 14.44
C LEU A 256 -5.22 7.64 15.19
N ASP A 257 -5.66 7.35 16.41
CA ASP A 257 -5.04 6.34 17.27
C ASP A 257 -5.55 4.92 16.97
N SER A 258 -6.58 4.79 16.13
CA SER A 258 -7.05 3.47 15.69
C SER A 258 -6.07 2.82 14.72
N THR A 259 -6.09 1.48 14.68
CA THR A 259 -5.23 0.69 13.80
C THR A 259 -5.59 0.95 12.34
N ALA A 260 -4.61 1.43 11.57
CA ALA A 260 -4.71 1.62 10.14
C ALA A 260 -4.49 0.31 9.39
N TYR A 261 -3.49 -0.49 9.77
CA TYR A 261 -3.26 -1.81 9.17
C TYR A 261 -2.37 -2.69 10.05
N LEU A 262 -2.40 -3.99 9.76
CA LEU A 262 -1.46 -4.96 10.31
C LEU A 262 -0.54 -5.47 9.21
N ASP A 263 0.74 -5.55 9.54
CA ASP A 263 1.74 -6.19 8.69
C ASP A 263 2.43 -7.31 9.45
N PHE A 264 2.91 -8.32 8.74
CA PHE A 264 3.55 -9.49 9.32
C PHE A 264 4.93 -9.70 8.72
N SER A 265 5.92 -9.75 9.61
CA SER A 265 7.25 -10.22 9.27
C SER A 265 7.42 -11.66 9.70
N VAL A 266 7.96 -12.48 8.79
CA VAL A 266 8.29 -13.89 9.06
C VAL A 266 9.77 -13.94 9.40
N SER A 267 10.11 -14.38 10.60
CA SER A 267 11.51 -14.60 10.97
C SER A 267 12.06 -15.88 10.32
N THR A 268 13.38 -16.00 10.25
CA THR A 268 14.08 -17.18 9.73
C THR A 268 13.80 -18.46 10.55
N CYS A 269 13.38 -18.32 11.81
CA CYS A 269 12.97 -19.43 12.68
C CYS A 269 11.46 -19.73 12.63
N GLY A 270 10.72 -19.15 11.67
CA GLY A 270 9.30 -19.44 11.47
C GLY A 270 8.35 -18.75 12.45
N ARG A 271 8.86 -17.82 13.29
CA ARG A 271 7.99 -16.97 14.14
C ARG A 271 7.44 -15.81 13.32
N LEU A 272 6.13 -15.59 13.45
CA LEU A 272 5.48 -14.39 12.96
C LEU A 272 5.59 -13.26 13.99
N SER A 273 5.97 -12.08 13.53
CA SER A 273 5.87 -10.83 14.30
C SER A 273 4.92 -9.89 13.57
N GLY A 274 3.78 -9.62 14.20
CA GLY A 274 2.80 -8.65 13.72
C GLY A 274 3.21 -7.24 14.13
N VAL A 275 3.16 -6.31 13.19
CA VAL A 275 3.39 -4.88 13.41
C VAL A 275 2.05 -4.17 13.24
N ILE A 276 1.63 -3.47 14.30
CA ILE A 276 0.41 -2.65 14.30
C ILE A 276 0.80 -1.25 13.88
N ILE A 277 0.18 -0.75 12.81
CA ILE A 277 0.39 0.62 12.34
C ILE A 277 -0.90 1.40 12.59
N THR A 278 -0.79 2.56 13.22
CA THR A 278 -1.91 3.49 13.46
C THR A 278 -2.03 4.50 12.33
N HIS A 279 -3.06 5.34 12.35
CA HIS A 279 -3.27 6.37 11.33
C HIS A 279 -2.37 7.62 11.48
N ARG A 280 -1.54 7.69 12.53
CA ARG A 280 -0.64 8.81 12.82
C ARG A 280 0.65 8.76 12.00
#